data_AF-A0A1M5ZAJ7-F1
#
_entry.id   AF-A0A1M5ZAJ7-F1
#
_cell.length_a   1.000
_cell.length_b   1.000
_cell.length_c   1.000
_cell.angle_alpha   90.00
_cell.angle_beta   90.00
_cell.angle_gamma   90.00
#
_symmetry.space_group_name_H-M   'P 1'
#
loop_
_entity.id
_entity.type
_entity.pdbx_description
1 polymer ?
#
loop_
_entity_poly.entity_id
_entity_poly.type
_entity_poly.pdbx_seq_one_letter_code
_entity_poly.pdbx_strand_id
1 'polypeptide(L)'
;MGGLAAVRGARMGAETTARATIEQARTQERAQHDHWLRDERKRAAVLMLEAYDKFTIAASNVTRMFDLQIEASPDVWSAYNLTMNEIRGAYFPLRLLGPIRVHQAARELWQLIEQYHEGIEEWADGIMTATDETRAEWRSREEQQRYALGRKHSDLIDAVSQSLQSNDAVPGPN
;
A
#
# COMPACT_ATOMS: atom_id res chain seq x y z
N MET A 1 -23.94 -64.10 -13.57
CA MET A 1 -23.89 -63.21 -12.39
C MET A 1 -22.82 -62.10 -12.47
N GLY A 2 -21.73 -62.20 -13.25
CA GLY A 2 -20.65 -61.20 -13.26
C GLY A 2 -20.93 -59.84 -13.96
N GLY A 3 -21.78 -59.80 -14.99
CA GLY A 3 -21.99 -58.58 -15.80
C GLY A 3 -22.71 -57.43 -15.07
N LEU A 4 -23.68 -57.73 -14.21
CA LEU A 4 -24.41 -56.71 -13.42
C LEU A 4 -23.52 -56.06 -12.35
N ALA A 5 -22.59 -56.83 -11.77
CA ALA A 5 -21.61 -56.31 -10.82
C ALA A 5 -20.59 -55.40 -11.51
N ALA A 6 -20.14 -55.76 -12.72
CA ALA A 6 -19.24 -54.94 -13.53
C ALA A 6 -19.88 -53.59 -13.93
N VAL A 7 -21.15 -53.58 -14.35
CA VAL A 7 -21.86 -52.35 -14.72
C VAL A 7 -22.07 -51.43 -13.51
N ARG A 8 -22.43 -51.99 -12.34
CA ARG A 8 -22.53 -51.21 -11.09
C ARG A 8 -21.19 -50.63 -10.65
N GLY A 9 -20.11 -51.42 -10.74
CA GLY A 9 -18.76 -50.96 -10.42
C GLY A 9 -18.29 -49.83 -11.34
N ALA A 10 -18.55 -49.94 -12.65
CA ALA A 10 -18.22 -48.91 -13.63
C ALA A 10 -18.99 -47.60 -13.37
N ARG A 11 -20.28 -47.68 -13.03
CA ARG A 11 -21.09 -46.50 -12.68
C ARG A 11 -20.60 -45.83 -11.40
N MET A 12 -20.36 -46.59 -10.33
CA MET A 12 -19.84 -46.03 -9.07
C MET A 12 -18.44 -45.43 -9.26
N GLY A 13 -17.59 -46.07 -10.08
CA GLY A 13 -16.28 -45.54 -10.47
C GLY A 13 -16.39 -44.21 -11.21
N ALA A 14 -17.27 -44.12 -12.21
CA ALA A 14 -17.51 -42.89 -12.96
C ALA A 14 -18.08 -41.75 -12.09
N GLU A 15 -19.03 -42.05 -11.20
CA GLU A 15 -19.58 -41.08 -10.25
C GLU A 15 -18.52 -40.59 -9.25
N THR A 16 -17.63 -41.47 -8.79
CA THR A 16 -16.52 -41.13 -7.89
C THR A 16 -15.47 -40.27 -8.59
N THR A 17 -15.06 -40.64 -9.81
CA THR A 17 -14.15 -39.85 -10.64
C THR A 17 -14.73 -38.48 -10.93
N ALA A 18 -16.01 -38.38 -11.30
CA ALA A 18 -16.66 -37.10 -11.57
C ALA A 18 -16.65 -36.18 -10.33
N ARG A 19 -16.92 -36.72 -9.14
CA ARG A 19 -16.83 -35.96 -7.87
C ARG A 19 -15.39 -35.50 -7.59
N ALA A 20 -14.42 -36.40 -7.74
CA ALA A 20 -13.01 -36.07 -7.55
C ALA A 20 -12.54 -34.97 -8.51
N THR A 21 -12.95 -35.03 -9.79
CA THR A 21 -12.63 -33.99 -10.78
C THR A 21 -13.23 -32.64 -10.39
N ILE A 22 -14.49 -32.60 -9.92
CA ILE A 22 -15.13 -31.36 -9.48
C ILE A 22 -14.42 -30.77 -8.26
N GLU A 23 -14.05 -31.60 -7.30
CA GLU A 23 -13.33 -31.18 -6.10
C GLU A 23 -11.91 -30.69 -6.42
N GLN A 24 -11.22 -31.37 -7.34
CA GLN A 24 -9.93 -30.95 -7.84
C GLN A 24 -10.02 -29.60 -8.57
N ALA A 25 -11.01 -29.42 -9.45
CA ALA A 25 -11.23 -28.16 -10.15
C ALA A 25 -11.46 -27.00 -9.17
N ARG A 26 -12.31 -27.19 -8.15
CA ARG A 26 -12.55 -26.18 -7.09
C ARG A 26 -11.30 -25.86 -6.29
N THR A 27 -10.49 -26.87 -5.99
CA THR A 27 -9.23 -26.67 -5.26
C THR A 27 -8.24 -25.87 -6.10
N GLN A 28 -8.15 -26.17 -7.40
CA GLN A 28 -7.32 -25.45 -8.34
C GLN A 28 -7.76 -23.99 -8.51
N GLU A 29 -9.06 -23.73 -8.64
CA GLU A 29 -9.62 -22.37 -8.72
C GLU A 29 -9.27 -21.54 -7.49
N ARG A 30 -9.41 -22.11 -6.28
CA ARG A 30 -9.01 -21.44 -5.03
C ARG A 30 -7.52 -21.13 -5.00
N ALA A 31 -6.68 -22.10 -5.36
CA ALA A 31 -5.23 -21.90 -5.40
C ALA A 31 -4.82 -20.79 -6.39
N GLN A 32 -5.48 -20.72 -7.56
CA GLN A 32 -5.26 -19.65 -8.54
C GLN A 32 -5.73 -18.29 -8.03
N HIS A 33 -6.90 -18.22 -7.42
CA HIS A 33 -7.42 -16.99 -6.82
C HIS A 33 -6.51 -16.48 -5.70
N ASP A 34 -6.05 -17.37 -4.81
CA ASP A 34 -5.14 -17.00 -3.72
C ASP A 34 -3.78 -16.52 -4.24
N HIS A 35 -3.28 -17.13 -5.31
CA HIS A 35 -2.06 -16.68 -5.97
C HIS A 35 -2.24 -15.27 -6.57
N TRP A 36 -3.32 -15.06 -7.33
CA TRP A 36 -3.66 -13.75 -7.88
C TRP A 36 -3.77 -12.67 -6.79
N LEU A 37 -4.45 -12.98 -5.68
CA LEU A 37 -4.61 -12.05 -4.57
C LEU A 37 -3.28 -11.71 -3.89
N ARG A 38 -2.35 -12.66 -3.79
CA ARG A 38 -0.99 -12.40 -3.28
C ARG A 38 -0.22 -11.45 -4.19
N ASP A 39 -0.30 -11.63 -5.51
CA ASP A 39 0.39 -10.77 -6.46
C ASP A 39 -0.17 -9.36 -6.47
N GLU A 40 -1.50 -9.22 -6.42
CA GLU A 40 -2.14 -7.90 -6.37
C GLU A 40 -1.80 -7.16 -5.07
N ARG A 41 -1.71 -7.86 -3.94
CA ARG A 41 -1.22 -7.29 -2.67
C ARG A 41 0.22 -6.79 -2.76
N LYS A 42 1.11 -7.58 -3.35
CA LYS A 42 2.51 -7.20 -3.58
C LYS A 42 2.58 -5.95 -4.46
N ARG A 43 1.82 -5.93 -5.57
CA ARG A 43 1.73 -4.80 -6.48
C ARG A 43 1.25 -3.53 -5.77
N ALA A 44 0.16 -3.62 -4.98
CA ALA A 44 -0.36 -2.48 -4.24
C ALA A 44 0.64 -1.93 -3.22
N ALA A 45 1.39 -2.80 -2.53
CA ALA A 45 2.43 -2.38 -1.60
C ALA A 45 3.57 -1.64 -2.32
N VAL A 46 4.07 -2.18 -3.44
CA VAL A 46 5.12 -1.53 -4.25
C VAL A 46 4.67 -0.15 -4.72
N LEU A 47 3.44 -0.03 -5.25
CA LEU A 47 2.90 1.26 -5.70
C LEU A 47 2.86 2.30 -4.57
N MET A 48 2.49 1.90 -3.34
CA MET A 48 2.45 2.83 -2.20
C MET A 48 3.86 3.30 -1.80
N LEU A 49 4.84 2.40 -1.78
CA LEU A 49 6.22 2.74 -1.46
C LEU A 49 6.83 3.67 -2.52
N GLU A 50 6.65 3.35 -3.80
CA GLU A 50 7.12 4.20 -4.90
C GLU A 50 6.47 5.59 -4.89
N ALA A 51 5.16 5.67 -4.61
CA ALA A 51 4.45 6.94 -4.50
C ALA A 51 4.95 7.77 -3.31
N TYR A 52 5.24 7.13 -2.17
CA TYR A 52 5.83 7.78 -1.00
C TYR A 52 7.21 8.37 -1.31
N ASP A 53 8.09 7.62 -1.97
CA ASP A 53 9.42 8.09 -2.35
C ASP A 53 9.34 9.35 -3.22
N LYS A 54 8.51 9.32 -4.27
CA LYS A 54 8.31 10.49 -5.14
C LYS A 54 7.78 11.70 -4.38
N PHE A 55 6.81 11.49 -3.49
CA PHE A 55 6.26 12.54 -2.65
C PHE A 55 7.31 13.17 -1.74
N THR A 56 8.13 12.37 -1.04
CA THR A 56 9.15 12.94 -0.15
C THR A 56 10.16 13.82 -0.91
N ILE A 57 10.52 13.43 -2.14
CA ILE A 57 11.36 14.24 -3.03
C ILE A 57 10.64 15.54 -3.42
N ALA A 58 9.39 15.46 -3.87
CA ALA A 58 8.64 16.62 -4.31
C ALA A 58 8.36 17.60 -3.14
N ALA A 59 8.01 17.07 -1.97
CA ALA A 59 7.79 17.86 -0.78
C ALA A 59 9.09 18.52 -0.30
N SER A 60 10.23 17.81 -0.34
CA SER A 60 11.54 18.41 -0.04
C SER A 60 11.88 19.57 -0.97
N ASN A 61 11.47 19.50 -2.24
CA ASN A 61 11.67 20.60 -3.19
C ASN A 61 10.83 21.83 -2.83
N VAL A 62 9.57 21.64 -2.43
CA VAL A 62 8.70 22.72 -1.97
C VAL A 62 9.28 23.37 -0.71
N THR A 63 9.59 22.57 0.30
CA THR A 63 10.10 23.07 1.58
C THR A 63 11.47 23.75 1.46
N ARG A 64 12.30 23.33 0.51
CA ARG A 64 13.56 24.02 0.20
C ARG A 64 13.35 25.43 -0.34
N MET A 65 12.27 25.68 -1.09
CA MET A 65 11.93 27.06 -1.51
C MET A 65 11.59 27.91 -0.29
N PHE A 66 10.95 27.30 0.72
CA PHE A 66 10.62 28.00 1.94
C PHE A 66 11.83 28.36 2.79
N ASP A 67 12.82 27.46 2.89
CA ASP A 67 14.10 27.77 3.55
C ASP A 67 14.83 28.94 2.89
N LEU A 68 14.69 29.06 1.56
CA LEU A 68 15.23 30.17 0.77
C LEU A 68 14.35 31.42 0.81
N GLN A 69 13.17 31.37 1.43
CA GLN A 69 12.19 32.44 1.48
C GLN A 69 11.72 32.88 0.10
N ILE A 70 11.55 31.90 -0.79
CA ILE A 70 11.10 32.10 -2.17
C ILE A 70 9.77 31.38 -2.35
N GLU A 71 8.85 32.01 -3.06
CA GLU A 71 7.60 31.37 -3.48
C GLU A 71 7.90 30.23 -4.46
N ALA A 72 7.38 29.03 -4.18
CA ALA A 72 7.57 27.89 -5.07
C ALA A 72 6.89 28.17 -6.42
N SER A 73 7.60 27.87 -7.52
CA SER A 73 7.08 28.09 -8.86
C SER A 73 5.85 27.18 -9.13
N PRO A 74 4.99 27.55 -10.09
CA PRO A 74 3.85 26.72 -10.49
C PRO A 74 4.24 25.29 -10.87
N ASP A 75 5.42 25.10 -11.46
CA ASP A 75 5.93 23.77 -11.84
C ASP A 75 6.28 22.91 -10.61
N VAL A 76 6.87 23.52 -9.57
CA VAL A 76 7.18 22.84 -8.31
C VAL A 76 5.89 22.42 -7.62
N TRP A 77 4.89 23.30 -7.57
CA TRP A 77 3.56 22.98 -7.04
C TRP A 77 2.86 21.88 -7.83
N SER A 78 2.90 21.96 -9.16
CA SER A 78 2.30 20.96 -10.04
C SER A 78 2.91 19.57 -9.81
N ALA A 79 4.25 19.50 -9.72
CA ALA A 79 4.95 18.25 -9.42
C ALA A 79 4.58 17.70 -8.03
N TYR A 80 4.51 18.56 -7.01
CA TYR A 80 4.08 18.18 -5.67
C TYR A 80 2.63 17.65 -5.64
N ASN A 81 1.69 18.39 -6.23
CA ASN A 81 0.28 18.00 -6.29
C ASN A 81 0.07 16.70 -7.08
N LEU A 82 0.86 16.46 -8.12
CA LEU A 82 0.88 15.19 -8.82
C LEU A 82 1.24 14.04 -7.87
N THR A 83 2.31 14.17 -7.08
CA THR A 83 2.70 13.12 -6.13
C THR A 83 1.67 12.88 -5.03
N MET A 84 0.96 13.92 -4.57
CA MET A 84 -0.17 13.75 -3.63
C MET A 84 -1.30 12.91 -4.24
N ASN A 85 -1.60 13.12 -5.52
CA ASN A 85 -2.58 12.30 -6.23
C ASN A 85 -2.08 10.87 -6.46
N GLU A 86 -0.79 10.68 -6.75
CA GLU A 86 -0.19 9.35 -6.89
C GLU A 86 -0.25 8.56 -5.58
N ILE A 87 0.08 9.17 -4.43
CA ILE A 87 -0.07 8.50 -3.12
C ILE A 87 -1.52 8.15 -2.87
N ARG A 88 -2.46 9.10 -3.08
CA ARG A 88 -3.88 8.83 -2.89
C ARG A 88 -4.33 7.64 -3.73
N GLY A 89 -3.89 7.58 -4.99
CA GLY A 89 -4.14 6.47 -5.91
C GLY A 89 -3.56 5.15 -5.44
N ALA A 90 -2.37 5.15 -4.82
CA ALA A 90 -1.71 3.95 -4.31
C ALA A 90 -2.28 3.46 -2.97
N TYR A 91 -2.77 4.38 -2.13
CA TYR A 91 -3.36 4.06 -0.83
C TYR A 91 -4.62 3.20 -0.96
N PHE A 92 -5.53 3.52 -1.89
CA PHE A 92 -6.82 2.82 -1.97
C PHE A 92 -6.71 1.32 -2.30
N PRO A 93 -5.92 0.88 -3.30
CA PRO A 93 -5.68 -0.54 -3.53
C PRO A 93 -5.08 -1.24 -2.31
N LEU A 94 -4.11 -0.61 -1.64
CA LEU A 94 -3.48 -1.18 -0.46
C LEU A 94 -4.47 -1.29 0.71
N ARG A 95 -5.37 -0.32 0.86
CA ARG A 95 -6.47 -0.34 1.84
C ARG A 95 -7.46 -1.47 1.57
N LEU A 96 -7.77 -1.72 0.30
CA LEU A 96 -8.74 -2.72 -0.12
C LEU A 96 -8.21 -4.15 0.01
N LEU A 97 -6.96 -4.37 -0.38
CA LEU A 97 -6.39 -5.71 -0.54
C LEU A 97 -5.44 -6.10 0.58
N GLY A 98 -4.85 -5.12 1.26
CA GLY A 98 -3.86 -5.32 2.31
C GLY A 98 -4.45 -6.06 3.51
N PRO A 99 -3.68 -6.99 4.13
CA PRO A 99 -4.04 -7.53 5.43
C PRO A 99 -4.19 -6.44 6.49
N ILE A 100 -4.92 -6.73 7.56
CA ILE A 100 -5.32 -5.75 8.59
C ILE A 100 -4.13 -4.90 9.08
N ARG A 101 -2.96 -5.53 9.33
CA ARG A 101 -1.76 -4.82 9.79
C ARG A 101 -1.20 -3.86 8.74
N VAL A 102 -1.15 -4.28 7.47
CA VAL A 102 -0.68 -3.45 6.35
C VAL A 102 -1.63 -2.28 6.12
N HIS A 103 -2.94 -2.52 6.15
CA HIS A 103 -3.94 -1.46 6.08
C HIS A 103 -3.75 -0.46 7.22
N GLN A 104 -3.64 -0.92 8.47
CA GLN A 104 -3.47 -0.01 9.61
C GLN A 104 -2.22 0.87 9.46
N ALA A 105 -1.07 0.28 9.12
CA ALA A 105 0.16 1.02 8.89
C ALA A 105 0.04 2.03 7.73
N ALA A 106 -0.58 1.62 6.60
CA ALA A 106 -0.80 2.49 5.45
C ALA A 106 -1.75 3.66 5.79
N ARG A 107 -2.78 3.41 6.60
CA ARG A 107 -3.70 4.46 7.07
C ARG A 107 -3.00 5.48 7.95
N GLU A 108 -2.19 5.03 8.90
CA GLU A 108 -1.43 5.93 9.78
C GLU A 108 -0.44 6.78 8.99
N LEU A 109 0.25 6.18 8.01
CA LEU A 109 1.13 6.91 7.11
C LEU A 109 0.36 7.95 6.27
N TRP A 110 -0.78 7.56 5.68
CA TRP A 110 -1.64 8.46 4.91
C TRP A 110 -2.11 9.67 5.72
N GLN A 111 -2.53 9.45 6.97
CA GLN A 111 -2.95 10.55 7.85
C GLN A 111 -1.83 11.55 8.12
N LEU A 112 -0.59 11.08 8.30
CA LEU A 112 0.55 11.97 8.47
C LEU A 112 0.90 12.72 7.17
N ILE A 113 0.74 12.08 6.01
CA ILE A 113 0.95 12.72 4.70
C ILE A 113 -0.05 13.86 4.51
N GLU A 114 -1.33 13.65 4.86
CA GLU A 114 -2.36 14.69 4.80
C GLU A 114 -2.03 15.85 5.74
N GLN A 115 -1.65 15.58 6.99
CA GLN A 115 -1.26 16.62 7.95
C GLN A 115 -0.02 17.41 7.50
N TYR A 116 0.94 16.72 6.86
CA TYR A 116 2.13 17.37 6.31
C TYR A 116 1.79 18.24 5.09
N HIS A 117 0.86 17.78 4.25
CA HIS A 117 0.35 18.53 3.12
C HIS A 117 -0.35 19.83 3.55
N GLU A 118 -1.25 19.74 4.53
CA GLU A 118 -1.89 20.92 5.12
C GLU A 118 -0.86 21.92 5.67
N GLY A 119 0.20 21.43 6.33
CA GLY A 119 1.29 22.28 6.83
C GLY A 119 2.08 22.97 5.71
N ILE A 120 2.30 22.28 4.59
CA ILE A 120 2.95 22.87 3.39
C ILE A 120 2.08 23.96 2.77
N GLU A 121 0.77 23.79 2.71
CA GLU A 121 -0.17 24.81 2.21
C GLU A 121 -0.21 26.04 3.13
N GLU A 122 -0.32 25.83 4.46
CA GLU A 122 -0.27 26.90 5.46
C GLU A 122 1.01 27.74 5.34
N TRP A 123 2.14 27.06 5.12
CA TRP A 123 3.43 27.71 4.88
C TRP A 123 3.46 28.55 3.61
N ALA A 124 2.95 27.99 2.52
CA ALA A 124 2.92 28.67 1.23
C ALA A 124 2.16 29.99 1.32
N ASP A 125 1.00 29.97 1.97
CA ASP A 125 0.12 31.13 2.11
C ASP A 125 0.74 32.25 2.96
N GLY A 126 1.50 31.88 3.99
CA GLY A 126 2.04 32.86 4.93
C GLY A 126 3.50 33.23 4.73
N ILE A 127 4.23 32.64 3.77
CA ILE A 127 5.70 32.82 3.68
C ILE A 127 6.14 34.28 3.52
N MET A 128 5.36 35.10 2.82
CA MET A 128 5.68 36.53 2.59
C MET A 128 5.30 37.43 3.78
N THR A 129 4.48 36.94 4.70
CA THR A 129 3.90 37.73 5.80
C THR A 129 4.33 37.25 7.19
N ALA A 130 4.88 36.04 7.27
CA ALA A 130 5.28 35.41 8.51
C ALA A 130 6.48 36.10 9.17
N THR A 131 6.41 36.24 10.48
CA THR A 131 7.54 36.71 11.30
C THR A 131 8.67 35.67 11.32
N ASP A 132 9.87 36.07 11.78
CA ASP A 132 10.98 35.12 11.96
C ASP A 132 10.65 34.03 12.99
N GLU A 133 9.90 34.37 14.04
CA GLU A 133 9.45 33.44 15.08
C GLU A 133 8.49 32.40 14.51
N THR A 134 7.45 32.87 13.81
CA THR A 134 6.50 31.98 13.09
C THR A 134 7.25 31.04 12.16
N ARG A 135 8.21 31.55 11.37
CA ARG A 135 9.04 30.73 10.46
C ARG A 135 9.95 29.73 11.18
N ALA A 136 10.36 29.99 12.41
CA ALA A 136 11.14 29.06 13.22
C ALA A 136 10.27 27.92 13.78
N GLU A 137 9.08 28.24 14.30
CA GLU A 137 8.11 27.26 14.81
C GLU A 137 7.70 26.28 13.71
N TRP A 138 7.35 26.86 12.58
CA TRP A 138 7.13 26.22 11.30
C TRP A 138 8.22 25.19 10.99
N ARG A 139 9.50 25.60 10.96
CA ARG A 139 10.60 24.70 10.58
C ARG A 139 10.76 23.54 11.56
N SER A 140 10.56 23.82 12.85
CA SER A 140 10.58 22.78 13.88
C SER A 140 9.45 21.77 13.70
N ARG A 141 8.24 22.23 13.38
CA ARG A 141 7.08 21.37 13.09
C ARG A 141 7.34 20.50 11.86
N GLU A 142 7.88 21.08 10.80
CA GLU A 142 8.20 20.37 9.56
C GLU A 142 9.22 19.25 9.80
N GLU A 143 10.30 19.55 10.53
CA GLU A 143 11.33 18.57 10.88
C GLU A 143 10.74 17.40 11.69
N GLN A 144 9.90 17.72 12.69
CA GLN A 144 9.20 16.70 13.48
C GLN A 144 8.28 15.83 12.62
N GLN A 145 7.53 16.43 11.68
CA GLN A 145 6.65 15.71 10.78
C GLN A 145 7.44 14.82 9.81
N ARG A 146 8.58 15.27 9.27
CA ARG A 146 9.47 14.45 8.45
C ARG A 146 9.95 13.20 9.20
N TYR A 147 10.38 13.36 10.45
CA TYR A 147 10.77 12.21 11.29
C TYR A 147 9.61 11.26 11.54
N ALA A 148 8.40 11.78 11.81
CA ALA A 148 7.21 10.96 12.01
C ALA A 148 6.81 10.19 10.73
N LEU A 149 6.85 10.85 9.58
CA LEU A 149 6.62 10.25 8.25
C LEU A 149 7.61 9.11 7.99
N GLY A 150 8.92 9.37 8.17
CA GLY A 150 9.95 8.36 8.00
C GLY A 150 9.73 7.12 8.87
N ARG A 151 9.34 7.33 10.15
CA ARG A 151 9.00 6.22 11.04
C ARG A 151 7.78 5.44 10.56
N LYS A 152 6.70 6.10 10.16
CA LYS A 152 5.49 5.41 9.66
C LYS A 152 5.69 4.72 8.32
N HIS A 153 6.58 5.23 7.49
CA HIS A 153 7.02 4.53 6.29
C HIS A 153 7.76 3.24 6.64
N SER A 154 8.67 3.26 7.63
CA SER A 154 9.32 2.03 8.13
C SER A 154 8.32 1.04 8.72
N ASP A 155 7.36 1.51 9.53
CA ASP A 155 6.29 0.66 10.09
C ASP A 155 5.50 -0.05 8.96
N LEU A 156 5.22 0.66 7.85
CA LEU A 156 4.55 0.09 6.69
C LEU A 156 5.41 -0.98 5.98
N ILE A 157 6.70 -0.70 5.77
CA ILE A 157 7.64 -1.66 5.17
C ILE A 157 7.69 -2.94 6.02
N ASP A 158 7.79 -2.81 7.33
CA ASP A 158 7.82 -3.95 8.25
C ASP A 158 6.51 -4.75 8.21
N ALA A 159 5.37 -4.07 8.19
CA ALA A 159 4.06 -4.72 8.08
C ALA A 159 3.91 -5.49 6.75
N VAL A 160 4.37 -4.91 5.64
CA VAL A 160 4.37 -5.56 4.32
C VAL A 160 5.32 -6.76 4.33
N SER A 161 6.54 -6.60 4.82
CA SER A 161 7.55 -7.66 4.90
C SER A 161 7.06 -8.86 5.70
N GLN A 162 6.51 -8.63 6.90
CA GLN A 162 5.91 -9.68 7.74
C GLN A 162 4.73 -10.36 7.04
N SER A 163 3.86 -9.58 6.39
CA SER A 163 2.72 -10.11 5.64
C SER A 163 3.17 -11.04 4.52
N LEU A 164 4.23 -10.70 3.78
CA LEU A 164 4.75 -11.55 2.72
C LEU A 164 5.39 -12.82 3.28
N GLN A 165 6.22 -12.71 4.31
CA GLN A 165 6.88 -13.87 4.96
C GLN A 165 5.87 -14.85 5.58
N SER A 166 4.82 -14.34 6.25
CA SER A 166 3.79 -15.18 6.85
C SER A 166 2.96 -15.97 5.81
N ASN A 167 2.87 -15.45 4.58
CA ASN A 167 2.15 -16.11 3.49
C ASN A 167 3.02 -17.10 2.70
N ASP A 168 4.35 -17.04 2.82
CA ASP A 168 5.28 -18.01 2.21
C ASP A 168 5.47 -19.27 3.09
N ALA A 169 5.01 -19.25 4.35
CA ALA A 169 4.95 -20.40 5.24
C ALA A 169 3.75 -21.31 4.88
N VAL A 170 3.88 -22.11 3.81
CA VAL A 170 2.93 -23.18 3.50
C VAL A 170 3.09 -24.31 4.53
N PRO A 171 2.02 -24.76 5.22
CA PRO A 171 2.07 -26.04 5.95
C PRO A 171 2.24 -27.15 4.93
N GLY A 172 3.33 -27.91 5.04
CA GLY A 172 3.50 -29.14 4.26
C GLY A 172 2.30 -30.08 4.50
N PRO A 173 1.88 -30.86 3.48
CA PRO A 173 0.77 -31.79 3.65
C PRO A 173 1.13 -32.82 4.73
N ASN A 174 0.27 -32.92 5.75
CA ASN A 174 0.21 -34.07 6.66
C ASN A 174 -0.52 -35.22 5.99
#